data_AF-A0A1E5HC86-F1
#
_entry.id   AF-A0A1E5HC86-F1
#
_cell.length_a   1.000
_cell.length_b   1.000
_cell.length_c   1.000
_cell.angle_alpha   90.00
_cell.angle_beta   90.00
_cell.angle_gamma   90.00
#
_symmetry.space_group_name_H-M   'P 1'
#
loop_
_entity.id
_entity.type
_entity.pdbx_description
1 polymer ?
#
loop_
_entity_poly.entity_id
_entity_poly.type
_entity_poly.pdbx_seq_one_letter_code
_entity_poly.pdbx_strand_id
1 'polypeptide(L)'
;MEEKEISLTNDELAEKATKLTGIATRIKIMERLIENIEYSRIKKDDFAIHYQINSGLLGDIKGNLSEIKGEIQVISNEICPD
;
A
#
# COMPACT_ATOMS: atom_id res chain seq x y z
N MET A 1 10.58 34.41 15.30
CA MET A 1 11.29 33.26 14.72
C MET A 1 10.60 33.05 13.38
N GLU A 2 11.22 33.43 12.27
CA GLU A 2 10.62 33.22 10.95
C GLU A 2 10.57 31.71 10.70
N GLU A 3 9.36 31.16 10.57
CA GLU A 3 9.16 29.83 10.01
C GLU A 3 9.69 29.88 8.57
N LYS A 4 10.86 29.29 8.35
CA LYS A 4 11.34 29.03 7.00
C LYS A 4 10.40 28.00 6.38
N GLU A 5 9.49 28.47 5.54
CA GLU A 5 8.68 27.62 4.68
C GLU A 5 9.64 26.89 3.72
N ILE A 6 10.02 25.66 4.06
CA ILE A 6 10.80 24.79 3.17
C ILE A 6 9.81 24.27 2.12
N SER A 7 9.74 24.97 0.99
CA SER A 7 8.91 24.55 -0.14
C SER A 7 9.66 23.53 -0.98
N LEU A 8 9.03 22.37 -1.23
CA LEU A 8 9.56 21.35 -2.13
C LEU A 8 9.68 21.88 -3.56
N THR A 9 10.72 21.47 -4.25
CA THR A 9 10.90 21.71 -5.68
C THR A 9 9.96 20.85 -6.53
N ASN A 10 9.74 21.24 -7.78
CA ASN A 10 8.95 20.44 -8.72
C ASN A 10 9.52 19.04 -8.96
N ASP A 11 10.84 18.90 -8.94
CA ASP A 11 11.51 17.60 -9.11
C ASP A 11 11.25 16.68 -7.90
N GLU A 12 11.30 17.23 -6.69
CA GLU A 12 10.96 16.48 -5.46
C GLU A 12 9.48 16.07 -5.45
N LEU A 13 8.57 16.97 -5.85
CA LEU A 13 7.15 16.65 -5.98
C LEU A 13 6.90 15.55 -7.03
N ALA A 14 7.60 15.58 -8.16
CA ALA A 14 7.52 14.55 -9.18
C ALA A 14 8.03 13.20 -8.67
N GLU A 15 9.09 13.19 -7.86
CA GLU A 15 9.58 11.98 -7.19
C GLU A 15 8.52 11.41 -6.23
N LYS A 16 7.86 12.25 -5.42
CA LYS A 16 6.79 11.81 -4.53
C LYS A 16 5.60 11.25 -5.29
N ALA A 17 5.19 11.91 -6.39
CA ALA A 17 4.12 11.42 -7.26
C ALA A 17 4.44 10.05 -7.88
N THR A 18 5.71 9.83 -8.24
CA THR A 18 6.20 8.53 -8.73
C THR A 18 6.08 7.46 -7.66
N LYS A 19 6.49 7.76 -6.42
CA LYS A 19 6.34 6.86 -5.27
C LYS A 19 4.87 6.51 -4.99
N LEU A 20 3.98 7.51 -5.00
CA LEU A 20 2.54 7.29 -4.83
C LEU A 20 1.94 6.40 -5.93
N THR A 21 2.42 6.53 -7.17
CA THR A 21 2.00 5.66 -8.28
C THR A 21 2.44 4.20 -8.05
N GLY A 22 3.63 4.00 -7.50
CA GLY A 22 4.10 2.69 -7.06
C GLY A 22 3.22 2.09 -5.96
N ILE A 23 2.88 2.89 -4.94
CA ILE A 23 1.96 2.51 -3.86
C ILE A 23 0.60 2.09 -4.41
N ALA A 24 0.00 2.88 -5.30
CA ALA A 24 -1.28 2.56 -5.93
C ALA A 24 -1.24 1.21 -6.68
N THR A 25 -0.13 0.91 -7.34
CA THR A 25 0.08 -0.36 -8.03
C THR A 25 0.13 -1.54 -7.03
N ARG A 26 0.83 -1.37 -5.90
CA ARG A 26 0.87 -2.38 -4.83
C ARG A 26 -0.52 -2.62 -4.23
N ILE A 27 -1.29 -1.56 -3.98
CA ILE A 27 -2.67 -1.65 -3.49
C ILE A 27 -3.53 -2.48 -4.45
N LYS A 28 -3.47 -2.18 -5.75
CA LYS A 28 -4.20 -2.92 -6.78
C LYS A 28 -3.86 -4.41 -6.81
N ILE A 29 -2.60 -4.77 -6.56
CA ILE A 29 -2.19 -6.18 -6.47
C ILE A 29 -2.82 -6.83 -5.23
N MET A 30 -2.80 -6.17 -4.08
CA MET A 30 -3.46 -6.67 -2.86
C MET A 30 -4.96 -6.85 -3.05
N GLU A 31 -5.65 -5.89 -3.70
CA GLU A 31 -7.07 -6.00 -4.02
C GLU A 31 -7.37 -7.27 -4.83
N ARG A 32 -6.57 -7.55 -5.86
CA ARG A 32 -6.71 -8.78 -6.68
C ARG A 32 -6.48 -10.06 -5.87
N LEU A 33 -5.56 -10.05 -4.91
CA LEU A 33 -5.32 -11.19 -4.03
C LEU A 33 -6.54 -11.43 -3.11
N ILE A 34 -7.14 -10.36 -2.59
CA ILE A 34 -8.36 -10.42 -1.78
C ILE A 34 -9.54 -10.90 -2.63
N GLU A 35 -9.71 -10.39 -3.85
CA GLU A 35 -10.73 -10.84 -4.79
C GLU A 35 -10.63 -12.33 -5.09
N ASN A 36 -9.41 -12.88 -5.22
CA ASN A 36 -9.21 -14.31 -5.43
C ASN A 36 -9.65 -15.15 -4.22
N ILE A 37 -9.38 -14.69 -2.99
CA ILE A 37 -9.86 -15.33 -1.77
C ILE A 37 -11.39 -15.30 -1.73
N GLU A 38 -11.99 -14.15 -2.06
CA GLU A 38 -13.43 -13.95 -2.09
C GLU A 38 -14.10 -14.84 -3.15
N TYR A 39 -13.49 -14.96 -4.34
CA TYR A 39 -13.95 -15.84 -5.39
C TYR A 39 -13.95 -17.31 -4.93
N SER A 40 -12.85 -17.79 -4.32
CA SER A 40 -12.76 -19.14 -3.76
C SER A 40 -13.83 -19.37 -2.69
N ARG A 41 -14.09 -18.37 -1.84
CA ARG A 41 -15.17 -18.40 -0.84
C ARG A 41 -16.55 -18.57 -1.47
N ILE A 42 -16.89 -17.75 -2.47
CA ILE A 42 -18.18 -17.80 -3.17
C ILE A 42 -18.36 -19.15 -3.87
N LYS A 43 -17.28 -19.70 -4.43
CA LYS A 43 -17.29 -21.02 -5.10
C LYS A 43 -17.28 -22.21 -4.14
N LYS A 44 -17.16 -21.98 -2.83
CA LYS A 44 -17.02 -23.02 -1.79
C LYS A 44 -15.83 -23.95 -2.06
N ASP A 45 -14.74 -23.38 -2.55
CA ASP A 45 -13.48 -24.10 -2.74
C ASP A 45 -12.67 -24.06 -1.43
N ASP A 46 -13.06 -24.95 -0.50
CA ASP A 46 -12.46 -25.02 0.83
C ASP A 46 -10.96 -25.32 0.77
N PHE A 47 -10.51 -26.11 -0.22
CA PHE A 47 -9.10 -26.40 -0.42
C PHE A 47 -8.31 -25.13 -0.75
N ALA A 48 -8.78 -24.35 -1.73
CA ALA A 48 -8.11 -23.10 -2.12
C ALA A 48 -8.07 -22.08 -0.97
N ILE A 49 -9.16 -21.95 -0.21
CA ILE A 49 -9.24 -21.06 0.95
C ILE A 49 -8.23 -21.49 2.02
N HIS A 50 -8.23 -22.77 2.40
CA HIS A 50 -7.30 -23.28 3.41
C HIS A 50 -5.84 -23.14 2.96
N TYR A 51 -5.56 -23.41 1.68
CA TYR A 51 -4.23 -23.21 1.12
C TYR A 51 -3.79 -21.75 1.23
N GLN A 52 -4.64 -20.79 0.82
CA GLN A 52 -4.35 -19.36 0.89
C GLN A 52 -4.16 -18.86 2.32
N ILE A 53 -4.96 -19.35 3.28
CA ILE A 53 -4.81 -19.01 4.70
C ILE A 53 -3.47 -19.55 5.23
N ASN A 54 -3.16 -20.80 4.92
CA ASN A 54 -1.96 -21.48 5.45
C ASN A 54 -0.67 -21.05 4.73
N SER A 55 -0.74 -20.53 3.51
CA SER A 55 0.44 -20.05 2.77
C SER A 55 1.02 -18.76 3.36
N GLY A 56 0.32 -18.10 4.28
CA GLY A 56 0.73 -16.81 4.83
C GLY A 56 0.28 -15.61 4.02
N LEU A 57 -0.53 -15.80 2.95
CA LEU A 57 -1.02 -14.73 2.08
C LEU A 57 -1.66 -13.56 2.86
N LEU A 58 -2.45 -13.87 3.89
CA LEU A 58 -3.06 -12.84 4.73
C LEU A 58 -2.02 -12.05 5.55
N GLY A 59 -0.94 -12.72 5.96
CA GLY A 59 0.21 -12.08 6.61
C GLY A 59 0.94 -11.16 5.65
N ASP A 60 1.18 -11.59 4.42
CA ASP A 60 1.83 -10.78 3.38
C ASP A 60 1.02 -9.54 3.03
N ILE A 61 -0.31 -9.68 2.89
CA ILE A 61 -1.22 -8.54 2.67
C ILE A 61 -1.13 -7.56 3.83
N LYS A 62 -1.17 -8.05 5.08
CA LYS A 62 -1.07 -7.20 6.28
C LYS A 62 0.28 -6.48 6.36
N GLY A 63 1.38 -7.17 6.04
CA GLY A 63 2.73 -6.60 5.99
C GLY A 63 2.81 -5.48 4.96
N ASN A 64 2.40 -5.75 3.72
CA ASN A 64 2.39 -4.77 2.65
C ASN A 64 1.51 -3.55 2.97
N LEU A 65 0.34 -3.76 3.57
CA LEU A 65 -0.53 -2.65 3.99
C LEU A 65 0.15 -1.77 5.06
N SER A 66 0.88 -2.38 5.98
CA SER A 66 1.60 -1.65 7.04
C SER A 66 2.75 -0.83 6.46
N GLU A 67 3.50 -1.38 5.50
CA GLU A 67 4.54 -0.66 4.77
C GLU A 67 3.97 0.50 3.97
N ILE A 68 2.91 0.28 3.20
CA ILE A 68 2.21 1.32 2.42
C ILE A 68 1.78 2.47 3.33
N LYS A 69 1.20 2.16 4.50
CA LYS A 69 0.81 3.19 5.46
C LYS A 69 2.02 4.01 5.92
N GLY A 70 3.14 3.37 6.19
CA GLY A 70 4.39 4.04 6.54
C GLY A 70 4.91 4.94 5.43
N GLU A 71 4.96 4.43 4.19
CA GLU A 71 5.40 5.19 3.02
C GLU A 71 4.52 6.41 2.74
N ILE A 72 3.20 6.26 2.85
CA ILE A 72 2.25 7.39 2.71
C ILE A 72 2.51 8.44 3.79
N GLN A 73 2.72 8.02 5.05
CA GLN A 73 2.99 8.96 6.14
C GLN A 73 4.30 9.73 5.91
N VAL A 74 5.36 9.04 5.46
CA VAL A 74 6.63 9.69 5.12
C VAL A 74 6.42 10.73 4.02
N ILE A 75 5.75 10.36 2.93
CA ILE A 75 5.46 11.30 1.82
C ILE A 75 4.62 12.48 2.33
N SER A 76 3.63 12.24 3.18
CA SER A 76 2.79 13.29 3.77
C SER A 76 3.62 14.27 4.59
N ASN A 77 4.50 13.78 5.47
CA ASN A 77 5.36 14.62 6.31
C ASN A 77 6.38 15.40 5.48
N GLU A 78 6.83 14.85 4.35
CA GLU A 78 7.73 15.54 3.43
C GLU A 78 7.01 16.67 2.67
N ILE A 79 5.74 16.47 2.29
CA ILE A 79 4.92 17.49 1.60
C ILE A 79 4.42 18.57 2.56
N CYS A 80 4.02 18.16 3.77
CA CYS A 80 3.42 19.00 4.79
C CYS A 80 4.02 18.61 6.14
N PRO A 81 5.22 19.12 6.48
CA PRO A 81 5.85 18.86 7.76
C PRO A 81 5.05 19.55 8.87
N ASP A 82 4.80 18.81 9.97
CA ASP A 82 4.20 19.34 11.21
C ASP A 82 5.10 20.38 11.89
#